data_AF-A0A6P0K7Q3-F1
#
_entry.id   AF-A0A6P0K7Q3-F1
#
_cell.length_a   1.000
_cell.length_b   1.000
_cell.length_c   1.000
_cell.angle_alpha   90.00
_cell.angle_beta   90.00
_cell.angle_gamma   90.00
#
_symmetry.space_group_name_H-M   'P 1'
#
loop_
_entity.id
_entity.type
_entity.pdbx_description
1 polymer ?
#
loop_
_entity_poly.entity_id
_entity_poly.type
_entity_poly.pdbx_seq_one_letter_code
_entity_poly.pdbx_strand_id
1 'polypeptide(L)'
;MKLFYGFNSSILCFLLFTTPVTANQLTTETLGEDASARDILDWFTLKTIGQRITITGRRSALTPQTDFTKYQGELTTVGTAFGGNWFIRIQQPDFRDRDTWRLGEAQFMLETKQADYVIGSQPKFWRSQGGGDYWGATAIRRWGFALPKTTDYLEFNPRHRLRASQLKRTVSGEAASGTLVQLKKGLSKSVLAEVLVDSSGRYRFEDIPAPGNYRLFLYPHGQLTAEPTIEEVNLSSLPQQLPAGASALAVSAGWNQQVSTIAVNNSFWGKFTNFQGGIAYRLGISEGLTLGLGLVYDNSVMGLAELFYQPTGSALQVEVSALAGKTVLEFRTNIRFEPFPNFQVSFSSFSEALSQGFRLSQEFKIKWKILSSLTLTATANIQDKYITTGVVFKHNSRNFFTSASINLDTNNKLRWSFSSRLGPFRFSHQGNQITTNSELVYNLFGKGSKNTQHSLLLNYKTRNLNTNSDNLASFGWRYRSPEKVGNGKYLLEVDLAYGIGSQGSGIITSVGTALIPGLVLRLRYQELSVNSDANTFKIELIPNLVD
;
A
#
# COMPACT_ATOMS: atom_id res chain seq x y z
N MET A 1 -36.24 16.29 12.68
CA MET A 1 -36.60 15.29 13.71
C MET A 1 -37.66 14.33 13.15
N LYS A 2 -37.26 13.48 12.20
CA LYS A 2 -38.01 12.37 11.55
C LYS A 2 -36.99 11.52 10.75
N LEU A 3 -35.83 11.25 11.37
CA LEU A 3 -34.65 10.61 10.75
C LEU A 3 -34.30 9.26 11.41
N PHE A 4 -35.15 8.77 12.33
CA PHE A 4 -34.90 7.58 13.14
C PHE A 4 -35.90 6.42 12.92
N TYR A 5 -36.82 6.52 11.96
CA TYR A 5 -37.85 5.49 11.72
C TYR A 5 -37.52 4.46 10.64
N GLY A 6 -36.26 4.32 10.23
CA GLY A 6 -35.81 3.34 9.22
C GLY A 6 -34.90 2.22 9.75
N PHE A 7 -34.77 2.06 11.07
CA PHE A 7 -33.82 1.13 11.71
C PHE A 7 -34.39 -0.27 12.02
N ASN A 8 -35.53 -0.66 11.44
CA ASN A 8 -36.12 -1.96 11.70
C ASN A 8 -35.83 -3.02 10.62
N SER A 9 -35.59 -4.25 11.10
CA SER A 9 -35.62 -5.58 10.46
C SER A 9 -34.49 -6.07 9.55
N SER A 10 -33.39 -5.35 9.29
CA SER A 10 -32.32 -5.85 8.39
C SER A 10 -31.06 -6.40 9.07
N ILE A 11 -30.78 -6.02 10.33
CA ILE A 11 -29.66 -6.61 11.11
C ILE A 11 -30.05 -7.98 11.70
N LEU A 12 -31.36 -8.22 11.90
CA LEU A 12 -31.86 -9.48 12.45
C LEU A 12 -31.88 -10.64 11.44
N CYS A 13 -31.99 -10.37 10.13
CA CYS A 13 -32.03 -11.45 9.12
C CYS A 13 -30.67 -12.10 8.82
N PHE A 14 -29.55 -11.43 9.13
CA PHE A 14 -28.22 -12.08 9.05
C PHE A 14 -27.87 -12.86 10.33
N LEU A 15 -28.54 -12.57 11.43
CA LEU A 15 -28.49 -13.36 12.67
C LEU A 15 -29.29 -14.67 12.58
N LEU A 16 -30.14 -14.85 11.56
CA LEU A 16 -30.96 -16.06 11.37
C LEU A 16 -30.30 -17.16 10.53
N PHE A 17 -29.10 -16.93 9.98
CA PHE A 17 -28.22 -17.99 9.44
C PHE A 17 -27.05 -18.34 10.36
N THR A 18 -27.03 -17.77 11.58
CA THR A 18 -26.03 -18.05 12.62
C THR A 18 -26.69 -18.29 13.97
N THR A 19 -27.89 -18.87 14.01
CA THR A 19 -28.35 -19.47 15.26
C THR A 19 -27.45 -20.69 15.52
N PRO A 20 -26.64 -20.72 16.60
CA PRO A 20 -26.21 -22.01 17.10
C PRO A 20 -27.49 -22.80 17.34
N VAL A 21 -27.55 -24.03 16.83
CA VAL A 21 -28.56 -24.99 17.27
C VAL A 21 -28.50 -24.95 18.79
N THR A 22 -29.53 -24.38 19.41
CA THR A 22 -29.70 -24.42 20.86
C THR A 22 -29.84 -25.90 21.20
N ALA A 23 -28.75 -26.48 21.70
CA ALA A 23 -28.73 -27.80 22.30
C ALA A 23 -29.54 -27.73 23.60
N ASN A 24 -30.86 -27.75 23.46
CA ASN A 24 -31.82 -28.01 24.53
C ASN A 24 -32.92 -28.85 23.92
N GLN A 25 -32.57 -30.11 23.63
CA GLN A 25 -33.42 -31.31 23.59
C GLN A 25 -32.70 -32.38 22.75
N LEU A 26 -31.64 -32.95 23.32
CA LEU A 26 -31.21 -34.29 23.00
C LEU A 26 -31.08 -34.99 24.34
N THR A 27 -32.13 -35.72 24.67
CA THR A 27 -32.19 -36.66 25.79
C THR A 27 -31.02 -37.60 25.67
N THR A 28 -30.21 -37.62 26.73
CA THR A 28 -29.21 -38.63 27.02
C THR A 28 -29.82 -40.01 26.90
N GLU A 29 -29.38 -40.78 25.91
CA GLU A 29 -29.18 -42.21 26.09
C GLU A 29 -28.25 -42.75 25.00
N THR A 30 -27.21 -43.45 25.47
CA THR A 30 -26.30 -44.35 24.75
C THR A 30 -25.02 -43.77 24.08
N LEU A 31 -23.90 -44.04 24.79
CA LEU A 31 -22.57 -44.46 24.31
C LEU A 31 -21.44 -43.42 24.23
N GLY A 32 -20.42 -43.63 25.08
CA GLY A 32 -19.00 -43.31 24.83
C GLY A 32 -18.42 -42.15 25.65
N GLU A 33 -17.80 -42.45 26.79
CA GLU A 33 -16.87 -41.55 27.49
C GLU A 33 -15.69 -41.13 26.58
N ASP A 34 -15.13 -39.94 26.85
CA ASP A 34 -13.97 -39.29 26.21
C ASP A 34 -14.17 -38.36 25.00
N ALA A 35 -15.16 -37.46 25.06
CA ALA A 35 -14.98 -36.13 24.47
C ALA A 35 -15.75 -35.06 25.26
N SER A 36 -15.04 -34.08 25.81
CA SER A 36 -15.66 -32.97 26.50
C SER A 36 -16.41 -32.09 25.50
N ALA A 37 -17.65 -31.68 25.80
CA ALA A 37 -18.43 -30.75 24.98
C ALA A 37 -17.79 -29.34 24.83
N ARG A 38 -16.57 -29.13 25.35
CA ARG A 38 -15.73 -27.93 25.17
C ARG A 38 -14.83 -27.99 23.93
N ASP A 39 -14.57 -29.16 23.36
CA ASP A 39 -13.67 -29.31 22.20
C ASP A 39 -14.38 -29.05 20.85
N ILE A 40 -15.70 -28.78 20.88
CA ILE A 40 -16.54 -28.58 19.68
C ILE A 40 -16.73 -27.09 19.36
N LEU A 41 -16.16 -26.14 20.13
CA LEU A 41 -16.40 -24.70 19.94
C LEU A 41 -15.29 -23.90 19.23
N ASP A 42 -14.12 -24.48 18.95
CA ASP A 42 -12.96 -23.74 18.39
C ASP A 42 -12.84 -23.75 16.86
N TRP A 43 -13.78 -24.38 16.15
CA TRP A 43 -13.70 -24.53 14.69
C TRP A 43 -14.13 -23.28 13.90
N PHE A 44 -14.85 -22.33 14.51
CA PHE A 44 -15.27 -21.09 13.87
C PHE A 44 -15.41 -19.95 14.90
N THR A 45 -14.81 -18.81 14.61
CA THR A 45 -14.96 -17.58 15.39
C THR A 45 -15.29 -16.42 14.46
N LEU A 46 -16.07 -15.46 14.97
CA LEU A 46 -16.26 -14.15 14.37
C LEU A 46 -15.49 -13.15 15.22
N LYS A 47 -14.47 -12.51 14.66
CA LYS A 47 -13.63 -11.53 15.36
C LYS A 47 -14.22 -10.13 15.28
N THR A 48 -14.56 -9.68 14.08
CA THR A 48 -15.04 -8.31 13.88
C THR A 48 -16.05 -8.18 12.75
N ILE A 49 -17.00 -7.27 12.93
CA ILE A 49 -17.91 -6.78 11.90
C ILE A 49 -17.67 -5.27 11.74
N GLY A 50 -17.46 -4.81 10.51
CA GLY A 50 -17.32 -3.41 10.17
C GLY A 50 -18.32 -3.00 9.10
N GLN A 51 -19.08 -1.92 9.35
CA GLN A 51 -19.99 -1.33 8.37
C GLN A 51 -19.52 0.07 8.01
N ARG A 52 -19.23 0.30 6.72
CA ARG A 52 -19.01 1.63 6.16
C ARG A 52 -20.28 2.10 5.46
N ILE A 53 -20.67 3.34 5.68
CA ILE A 53 -21.79 4.00 5.00
C ILE A 53 -21.31 5.35 4.49
N THR A 54 -21.68 5.70 3.27
CA THR A 54 -21.44 7.01 2.67
C THR A 54 -22.72 7.50 2.02
N ILE A 55 -23.22 8.65 2.46
CA ILE A 55 -24.35 9.36 1.85
C ILE A 55 -23.81 10.66 1.30
N THR A 56 -23.94 10.87 -0.01
CA THR A 56 -23.50 12.11 -0.67
C THR A 56 -24.68 12.73 -1.38
N GLY A 57 -24.91 14.02 -1.19
CA GLY A 57 -25.92 14.75 -1.95
C GLY A 57 -25.38 16.03 -2.55
N ARG A 58 -25.99 16.42 -3.66
CA ARG A 58 -25.76 17.68 -4.37
C ARG A 58 -27.10 18.32 -4.64
N ARG A 59 -27.21 19.62 -4.38
CA ARG A 59 -28.36 20.45 -4.69
C ARG A 59 -27.93 21.78 -5.29
N SER A 60 -28.39 22.11 -6.49
CA SER A 60 -28.13 23.42 -7.13
C SER A 60 -29.44 24.18 -7.32
N ALA A 61 -29.49 25.43 -6.85
CA ALA A 61 -30.63 26.30 -7.10
C ALA A 61 -30.75 26.68 -8.59
N LEU A 62 -29.61 26.80 -9.28
CA LEU A 62 -29.55 27.18 -10.71
C LEU A 62 -29.75 25.99 -11.65
N THR A 63 -29.38 24.78 -11.25
CA THR A 63 -29.48 23.57 -12.08
C THR A 63 -30.14 22.39 -11.33
N PRO A 64 -31.44 22.48 -10.99
CA PRO A 64 -32.13 21.47 -10.18
C PRO A 64 -32.15 20.06 -10.81
N GLN A 65 -32.03 19.95 -12.13
CA GLN A 65 -31.94 18.66 -12.83
C GLN A 65 -30.66 17.88 -12.50
N THR A 66 -29.67 18.52 -11.88
CA THR A 66 -28.42 17.88 -11.44
C THR A 66 -28.45 17.46 -9.98
N ASP A 67 -29.59 17.63 -9.30
CA ASP A 67 -29.77 17.24 -7.91
C ASP A 67 -29.73 15.72 -7.78
N PHE A 68 -28.96 15.22 -6.82
CA PHE A 68 -28.92 13.80 -6.52
C PHE A 68 -28.60 13.55 -5.06
N THR A 69 -29.03 12.39 -4.57
CA THR A 69 -28.51 11.81 -3.34
C THR A 69 -28.12 10.36 -3.61
N LYS A 70 -26.86 10.03 -3.31
CA LYS A 70 -26.28 8.70 -3.49
C LYS A 70 -26.03 8.07 -2.12
N TYR A 71 -26.46 6.83 -1.98
CA TYR A 71 -26.34 6.03 -0.77
C TYR A 71 -25.42 4.87 -1.11
N GLN A 72 -24.30 4.71 -0.41
CA GLN A 72 -23.36 3.62 -0.66
C GLN A 72 -22.93 3.00 0.67
N GLY A 73 -22.77 1.69 0.69
CA GLY A 73 -22.35 0.95 1.88
C GLY A 73 -21.35 -0.16 1.56
N GLU A 74 -20.68 -0.62 2.61
CA GLU A 74 -19.81 -1.79 2.58
C GLU A 74 -19.88 -2.47 3.95
N LEU A 75 -20.16 -3.77 3.95
CA LEU A 75 -20.09 -4.62 5.13
C LEU A 75 -18.84 -5.49 5.03
N THR A 76 -18.07 -5.54 6.11
CA THR A 76 -16.84 -6.34 6.24
C THR A 76 -16.94 -7.20 7.47
N THR A 77 -16.52 -8.46 7.36
CA THR A 77 -16.50 -9.40 8.48
C THR A 77 -15.23 -10.23 8.41
N VAL A 78 -14.64 -10.52 9.57
CA VAL A 78 -13.41 -11.29 9.70
C VAL A 78 -13.51 -12.22 10.89
N GLY A 79 -12.89 -13.39 10.79
CA GLY A 79 -12.87 -14.37 11.86
C GLY A 79 -11.83 -15.46 11.61
N THR A 80 -11.86 -16.50 12.44
CA THR A 80 -11.06 -17.71 12.23
C THR A 80 -11.97 -18.90 11.99
N ALA A 81 -11.52 -19.87 11.21
CA ALA A 81 -12.18 -21.16 11.09
C ALA A 81 -11.16 -22.24 10.77
N PHE A 82 -11.29 -23.44 11.34
CA PHE A 82 -10.40 -24.58 11.06
C PHE A 82 -8.89 -24.25 11.14
N GLY A 83 -8.50 -23.41 12.11
CA GLY A 83 -7.11 -22.94 12.27
C GLY A 83 -6.64 -21.90 11.23
N GLY A 84 -7.48 -21.53 10.28
CA GLY A 84 -7.26 -20.46 9.30
C GLY A 84 -8.02 -19.17 9.63
N ASN A 85 -7.79 -18.14 8.82
CA ASN A 85 -8.51 -16.87 8.86
C ASN A 85 -9.50 -16.80 7.70
N TRP A 86 -10.66 -16.18 7.93
CA TRP A 86 -11.62 -15.89 6.86
C TRP A 86 -12.01 -14.42 6.85
N PHE A 87 -12.31 -13.91 5.65
CA PHE A 87 -12.69 -12.54 5.40
C PHE A 87 -13.84 -12.50 4.39
N ILE A 88 -14.85 -11.67 4.65
CA ILE A 88 -15.96 -11.43 3.73
C ILE A 88 -16.20 -9.92 3.63
N ARG A 89 -16.33 -9.43 2.40
CA ARG A 89 -16.72 -8.07 2.06
C ARG A 89 -17.95 -8.08 1.16
N ILE A 90 -19.02 -7.45 1.60
CA ILE A 90 -20.24 -7.23 0.82
C ILE A 90 -20.29 -5.76 0.43
N GLN A 91 -20.31 -5.49 -0.86
CA GLN A 91 -20.48 -4.15 -1.40
C GLN A 91 -21.98 -3.85 -1.52
N GLN A 92 -22.37 -2.63 -1.16
CA GLN A 92 -23.76 -2.17 -1.20
C GLN A 92 -23.84 -0.89 -2.04
N PRO A 93 -23.89 -1.00 -3.39
CA PRO A 93 -23.97 0.13 -4.31
C PRO A 93 -25.11 1.11 -3.98
N ASP A 94 -26.27 0.60 -3.56
CA ASP A 94 -27.29 1.31 -2.78
C ASP A 94 -27.65 0.48 -1.54
N PHE A 95 -27.23 0.90 -0.35
CA PHE A 95 -27.52 0.15 0.87
C PHE A 95 -29.01 0.08 1.24
N ARG A 96 -29.86 0.88 0.59
CA ARG A 96 -31.33 0.85 0.76
C ARG A 96 -31.99 -0.21 -0.12
N ASP A 97 -31.33 -0.61 -1.20
CA ASP A 97 -31.83 -1.60 -2.15
C ASP A 97 -30.98 -2.87 -2.07
N ARG A 98 -31.56 -3.90 -1.45
CA ARG A 98 -30.90 -5.19 -1.23
C ARG A 98 -30.54 -5.91 -2.52
N ASP A 99 -31.28 -5.65 -3.61
CA ASP A 99 -31.03 -6.29 -4.90
C ASP A 99 -29.74 -5.75 -5.54
N THR A 100 -29.22 -4.62 -5.04
CA THR A 100 -27.91 -4.10 -5.47
C THR A 100 -26.74 -4.72 -4.72
N TRP A 101 -26.99 -5.39 -3.59
CA TRP A 101 -25.91 -5.92 -2.74
C TRP A 101 -25.21 -7.07 -3.43
N ARG A 102 -23.90 -7.14 -3.22
CA ARG A 102 -23.05 -8.12 -3.90
C ARG A 102 -21.87 -8.51 -3.06
N LEU A 103 -21.47 -9.75 -3.19
CA LEU A 103 -20.20 -10.20 -2.67
C LEU A 103 -19.07 -9.50 -3.43
N GLY A 104 -18.35 -8.63 -2.73
CA GLY A 104 -17.13 -8.03 -3.25
C GLY A 104 -15.95 -8.97 -3.11
N GLU A 105 -15.81 -9.60 -1.95
CA GLU A 105 -14.67 -10.47 -1.64
C GLU A 105 -15.10 -11.53 -0.63
N ALA A 106 -14.70 -12.78 -0.83
CA ALA A 106 -14.74 -13.81 0.21
C ALA A 106 -13.45 -14.61 0.13
N GLN A 107 -12.75 -14.76 1.25
CA GLN A 107 -11.47 -15.44 1.29
C GLN A 107 -11.37 -16.30 2.56
N PHE A 108 -10.85 -17.50 2.41
CA PHE A 108 -10.37 -18.35 3.48
C PHE A 108 -8.88 -18.63 3.28
N MET A 109 -8.09 -18.49 4.34
CA MET A 109 -6.65 -18.65 4.29
C MET A 109 -6.15 -19.48 5.47
N LEU A 110 -5.46 -20.57 5.15
CA LEU A 110 -4.73 -21.39 6.12
C LEU A 110 -3.22 -21.22 5.89
N GLU A 111 -2.54 -20.64 6.87
CA GLU A 111 -1.09 -20.41 6.82
C GLU A 111 -0.36 -21.42 7.70
N THR A 112 0.75 -21.94 7.18
CA THR A 112 1.70 -22.75 7.94
C THR A 112 3.12 -22.23 7.72
N LYS A 113 4.08 -22.74 8.50
CA LYS A 113 5.49 -22.34 8.35
C LYS A 113 6.05 -22.57 6.94
N GLN A 114 5.56 -23.57 6.21
CA GLN A 114 6.10 -23.99 4.92
C GLN A 114 5.10 -23.91 3.76
N ALA A 115 3.81 -23.77 4.04
CA ALA A 115 2.78 -23.73 3.02
C ALA A 115 1.64 -22.76 3.36
N ASP A 116 1.07 -22.14 2.33
CA ASP A 116 -0.18 -21.38 2.44
C ASP A 116 -1.23 -22.00 1.51
N TYR A 117 -2.47 -22.06 1.99
CA TYR A 117 -3.63 -22.49 1.23
C TYR A 117 -4.67 -21.39 1.29
N VAL A 118 -5.14 -20.94 0.13
CA VAL A 118 -6.13 -19.87 0.01
C VAL A 118 -7.24 -20.29 -0.92
N ILE A 119 -8.48 -20.05 -0.52
CA ILE A 119 -9.68 -20.29 -1.30
C ILE A 119 -10.52 -19.02 -1.32
N GLY A 120 -11.08 -18.71 -2.49
CA GLY A 120 -11.97 -17.58 -2.72
C GLY A 120 -11.32 -16.48 -3.54
N SER A 121 -11.73 -15.24 -3.31
CA SER A 121 -11.25 -14.03 -3.95
C SER A 121 -9.78 -13.78 -3.59
N GLN A 122 -8.91 -13.78 -4.59
CA GLN A 122 -7.49 -13.51 -4.44
C GLN A 122 -6.89 -13.01 -5.75
N PRO A 123 -5.78 -12.27 -5.74
CA PRO A 123 -5.05 -11.97 -6.97
C PRO A 123 -4.32 -13.21 -7.50
N LYS A 124 -4.12 -13.29 -8.80
CA LYS A 124 -3.30 -14.34 -9.45
C LYS A 124 -1.82 -14.18 -9.08
N PHE A 125 -1.07 -15.28 -9.01
CA PHE A 125 0.38 -15.20 -8.74
C PHE A 125 1.17 -14.67 -9.96
N TRP A 126 0.72 -14.92 -11.19
CA TRP A 126 1.34 -14.36 -12.41
C TRP A 126 0.80 -12.96 -12.71
N ARG A 127 1.58 -12.13 -13.42
CA ARG A 127 1.17 -10.79 -13.87
C ARG A 127 0.43 -10.93 -15.20
N SER A 128 -0.85 -10.58 -15.25
CA SER A 128 -1.56 -10.22 -16.49
C SER A 128 -2.34 -8.92 -16.32
N GLN A 129 -2.43 -8.09 -17.37
CA GLN A 129 -3.28 -6.90 -17.41
C GLN A 129 -4.74 -7.34 -17.56
N GLY A 130 -5.49 -7.27 -16.45
CA GLY A 130 -6.83 -7.82 -16.30
C GLY A 130 -7.08 -8.18 -14.85
N GLY A 131 -6.96 -7.19 -13.97
CA GLY A 131 -7.20 -7.30 -12.52
C GLY A 131 -8.68 -7.49 -12.20
N GLY A 132 -9.27 -8.56 -12.73
CA GLY A 132 -10.50 -9.11 -12.19
C GLY A 132 -10.16 -9.92 -10.94
N ASP A 133 -11.02 -9.82 -9.94
CA ASP A 133 -10.93 -10.64 -8.73
C ASP A 133 -10.97 -12.11 -9.19
N TYR A 134 -9.87 -12.81 -8.95
CA TYR A 134 -9.76 -14.22 -9.29
C TYR A 134 -10.36 -15.01 -8.14
N TRP A 135 -11.39 -15.80 -8.42
CA TRP A 135 -12.02 -16.65 -7.42
C TRP A 135 -11.58 -18.09 -7.65
N GLY A 136 -10.87 -18.66 -6.70
CA GLY A 136 -10.30 -19.99 -6.86
C GLY A 136 -9.49 -20.45 -5.69
N ALA A 137 -8.67 -21.47 -5.91
CA ALA A 137 -7.76 -22.02 -4.91
C ALA A 137 -6.30 -21.75 -5.30
N THR A 138 -5.48 -21.39 -4.32
CA THR A 138 -4.02 -21.26 -4.47
C THR A 138 -3.33 -22.02 -3.34
N ALA A 139 -2.34 -22.81 -3.71
CA ALA A 139 -1.42 -23.47 -2.78
C ALA A 139 0.00 -23.00 -3.07
N ILE A 140 0.72 -22.59 -2.03
CA ILE A 140 2.12 -22.19 -2.13
C ILE A 140 2.92 -23.04 -1.16
N ARG A 141 3.95 -23.73 -1.65
CA ARG A 141 4.91 -24.49 -0.85
C ARG A 141 6.29 -23.82 -0.92
N ARG A 142 6.99 -23.78 0.20
CA ARG A 142 8.30 -23.14 0.34
C ARG A 142 9.30 -24.09 0.98
N TRP A 143 10.54 -23.99 0.53
CA TRP A 143 11.68 -24.74 1.05
C TRP A 143 12.87 -23.80 1.27
N GLY A 144 13.50 -23.89 2.44
CA GLY A 144 14.72 -23.12 2.73
C GLY A 144 14.52 -21.64 3.09
N PHE A 145 13.29 -21.15 3.27
CA PHE A 145 13.04 -19.80 3.76
C PHE A 145 11.72 -19.65 4.54
N ALA A 146 11.67 -18.62 5.38
CA ALA A 146 10.47 -18.19 6.09
C ALA A 146 9.91 -16.89 5.48
N LEU A 147 8.59 -16.69 5.59
CA LEU A 147 7.91 -15.48 5.14
C LEU A 147 8.35 -14.25 5.94
N PRO A 148 8.42 -13.05 5.32
CA PRO A 148 8.55 -11.80 6.05
C PRO A 148 7.47 -11.67 7.12
N LYS A 149 7.83 -11.17 8.31
CA LYS A 149 6.84 -10.80 9.33
C LYS A 149 6.06 -9.60 8.80
N THR A 150 4.88 -9.83 8.22
CA THR A 150 3.97 -8.77 7.81
C THR A 150 2.98 -8.50 8.93
N THR A 151 2.77 -7.23 9.27
CA THR A 151 1.76 -6.79 10.25
C THR A 151 0.36 -6.65 9.65
N ASP A 152 0.24 -6.64 8.31
CA ASP A 152 -1.03 -6.46 7.61
C ASP A 152 -1.65 -7.84 7.29
N TYR A 153 -2.61 -8.27 8.12
CA TYR A 153 -3.24 -9.60 8.06
C TYR A 153 -4.47 -9.69 7.13
N LEU A 154 -4.86 -8.61 6.45
CA LEU A 154 -6.18 -8.52 5.83
C LEU A 154 -6.22 -8.75 4.31
N GLU A 155 -5.09 -8.68 3.59
CA GLU A 155 -5.10 -8.88 2.12
C GLU A 155 -4.03 -9.90 1.71
N PHE A 156 -4.47 -11.10 1.31
CA PHE A 156 -3.57 -12.11 0.76
C PHE A 156 -3.04 -11.70 -0.61
N ASN A 157 -1.71 -11.74 -0.77
CA ASN A 157 -1.06 -11.60 -2.06
C ASN A 157 -0.07 -12.75 -2.28
N PRO A 158 -0.32 -13.66 -3.24
CA PRO A 158 0.53 -14.84 -3.42
C PRO A 158 1.96 -14.47 -3.82
N ARG A 159 2.19 -13.33 -4.48
CA ARG A 159 3.55 -12.89 -4.83
C ARG A 159 4.36 -12.45 -3.61
N HIS A 160 3.70 -11.96 -2.56
CA HIS A 160 4.37 -11.65 -1.30
C HIS A 160 4.76 -12.93 -0.56
N ARG A 161 3.99 -14.00 -0.75
CA ARG A 161 4.28 -15.33 -0.18
C ARG A 161 5.44 -16.08 -0.85
N LEU A 162 5.89 -15.60 -2.01
CA LEU A 162 7.07 -16.09 -2.72
C LEU A 162 8.36 -15.32 -2.37
N ARG A 163 8.33 -14.54 -1.27
CA ARG A 163 9.45 -13.73 -0.80
C ARG A 163 10.04 -14.29 0.48
N ALA A 164 11.36 -14.19 0.61
CA ALA A 164 12.04 -14.51 1.85
C ALA A 164 12.01 -13.33 2.82
N SER A 165 11.88 -13.64 4.12
CA SER A 165 11.99 -12.67 5.22
C SER A 165 13.35 -12.00 5.29
N GLN A 166 14.39 -12.74 4.94
CA GLN A 166 15.77 -12.34 5.09
C GLN A 166 16.60 -12.98 3.99
N LEU A 167 17.48 -12.18 3.38
CA LEU A 167 18.55 -12.68 2.54
C LEU A 167 19.84 -12.64 3.34
N LYS A 168 20.73 -13.58 3.05
CA LYS A 168 22.09 -13.57 3.56
C LYS A 168 23.05 -13.30 2.41
N ARG A 169 24.13 -12.58 2.67
CA ARG A 169 25.12 -12.16 1.67
C ARG A 169 26.52 -12.40 2.19
N THR A 170 27.42 -12.72 1.27
CA THR A 170 28.86 -12.69 1.52
C THR A 170 29.37 -11.24 1.49
N VAL A 171 30.23 -10.87 2.44
CA VAL A 171 31.04 -9.64 2.41
C VAL A 171 32.50 -10.05 2.27
N SER A 172 33.17 -9.61 1.22
CA SER A 172 34.57 -9.94 0.98
C SER A 172 35.34 -8.74 0.46
N GLY A 173 36.65 -8.75 0.67
CA GLY A 173 37.55 -7.73 0.17
C GLY A 173 39.01 -8.14 0.33
N GLU A 174 39.91 -7.19 0.12
CA GLU A 174 41.35 -7.39 0.16
C GLU A 174 41.97 -6.56 1.30
N ALA A 175 42.96 -7.13 1.97
CA ALA A 175 43.73 -6.47 3.02
C ALA A 175 45.14 -7.08 3.09
N ALA A 176 46.09 -6.37 3.70
CA ALA A 176 47.42 -6.92 3.91
C ALA A 176 47.36 -8.17 4.80
N SER A 177 48.20 -9.16 4.50
CA SER A 177 48.35 -10.36 5.34
C SER A 177 48.67 -9.97 6.79
N GLY A 178 48.02 -10.66 7.73
CA GLY A 178 48.07 -10.35 9.16
C GLY A 178 47.13 -9.23 9.61
N THR A 179 46.35 -8.61 8.72
CA THR A 179 45.31 -7.63 9.12
C THR A 179 44.14 -8.34 9.80
N LEU A 180 43.70 -7.87 10.97
CA LEU A 180 42.47 -8.35 11.60
C LEU A 180 41.30 -7.49 11.12
N VAL A 181 40.32 -8.11 10.45
CA VAL A 181 39.13 -7.44 9.96
C VAL A 181 37.96 -7.76 10.87
N GLN A 182 37.33 -6.74 11.45
CA GLN A 182 36.11 -6.89 12.24
C GLN A 182 34.90 -6.30 11.51
N LEU A 183 33.83 -7.07 11.39
CA LEU A 183 32.56 -6.62 10.86
C LEU A 183 31.64 -6.21 12.02
N LYS A 184 31.09 -5.00 11.96
CA LYS A 184 30.13 -4.47 12.95
C LYS A 184 28.87 -3.97 12.25
N LYS A 185 27.71 -4.10 12.90
CA LYS A 185 26.43 -3.59 12.37
C LYS A 185 26.20 -2.15 12.79
N GLY A 186 26.09 -1.24 11.83
CA GLY A 186 25.87 0.19 12.07
C GLY A 186 26.89 0.80 13.04
N LEU A 187 26.39 1.47 14.08
CA LEU A 187 27.19 2.06 15.16
C LEU A 187 27.38 1.13 16.37
N SER A 188 27.00 -0.15 16.25
CA SER A 188 27.14 -1.09 17.36
C SER A 188 28.60 -1.29 17.72
N LYS A 189 28.89 -1.34 19.03
CA LYS A 189 30.20 -1.72 19.55
C LYS A 189 30.44 -3.24 19.46
N SER A 190 29.38 -4.03 19.31
CA SER A 190 29.47 -5.49 19.20
C SER A 190 30.08 -5.91 17.87
N VAL A 191 31.11 -6.76 17.93
CA VAL A 191 31.66 -7.45 16.76
C VAL A 191 30.65 -8.51 16.30
N LEU A 192 30.25 -8.46 15.04
CA LEU A 192 29.37 -9.45 14.42
C LEU A 192 30.17 -10.68 14.00
N ALA A 193 31.33 -10.46 13.40
CA ALA A 193 32.28 -11.47 12.99
C ALA A 193 33.68 -10.84 12.85
N GLU A 194 34.72 -11.66 12.93
CA GLU A 194 36.10 -11.22 12.69
C GLU A 194 36.90 -12.28 11.93
N VAL A 195 37.87 -11.84 11.12
CA VAL A 195 38.74 -12.68 10.30
C VAL A 195 40.14 -12.10 10.32
N LEU A 196 41.14 -12.93 10.60
CA LEU A 196 42.55 -12.58 10.38
C LEU A 196 42.92 -12.92 8.93
N VAL A 197 43.39 -11.94 8.18
CA VAL A 197 43.74 -12.10 6.76
C VAL A 197 45.01 -12.91 6.65
N ASP A 198 44.96 -14.00 5.91
CA ASP A 198 46.11 -14.88 5.68
C ASP A 198 46.99 -14.39 4.51
N SER A 199 47.93 -15.23 4.08
CA SER A 199 48.83 -14.94 2.96
C SER A 199 48.11 -14.74 1.61
N SER A 200 46.82 -15.08 1.50
CA SER A 200 46.03 -14.80 0.30
C SER A 200 45.65 -13.33 0.15
N GLY A 201 45.76 -12.54 1.22
CA GLY A 201 45.40 -11.12 1.21
C GLY A 201 43.90 -10.86 1.10
N ARG A 202 43.04 -11.87 1.30
CA ARG A 202 41.58 -11.75 1.18
C ARG A 202 40.88 -12.11 2.48
N TYR A 203 39.80 -11.38 2.79
CA TYR A 203 38.87 -11.73 3.86
C TYR A 203 37.48 -12.03 3.30
N ARG A 204 36.72 -12.86 4.01
CA ARG A 204 35.36 -13.25 3.64
C ARG A 204 34.51 -13.48 4.87
N PHE A 205 33.38 -12.80 4.95
CA PHE A 205 32.31 -13.03 5.92
C PHE A 205 31.10 -13.59 5.18
N GLU A 206 30.69 -14.80 5.49
CA GLU A 206 29.50 -15.41 4.92
C GLU A 206 28.27 -15.10 5.77
N ASP A 207 27.09 -15.36 5.23
CA ASP A 207 25.85 -15.37 5.99
C ASP A 207 25.38 -14.04 6.61
N ILE A 208 25.86 -12.90 6.10
CA ILE A 208 25.53 -11.57 6.64
C ILE A 208 24.10 -11.15 6.27
N PRO A 209 23.22 -10.80 7.23
CA PRO A 209 21.84 -10.40 6.95
C PRO A 209 21.71 -9.17 6.05
N ALA A 210 20.87 -9.24 5.02
CA ALA A 210 20.48 -8.12 4.16
C ALA A 210 18.95 -7.89 4.19
N PRO A 211 18.49 -6.63 4.14
CA PRO A 211 19.27 -5.40 3.99
C PRO A 211 19.89 -4.93 5.33
N GLY A 212 21.00 -4.19 5.26
CA GLY A 212 21.65 -3.62 6.45
C GLY A 212 22.90 -2.80 6.15
N ASN A 213 23.23 -1.87 7.06
CA ASN A 213 24.45 -1.07 7.01
C ASN A 213 25.46 -1.63 7.99
N TYR A 214 26.68 -1.89 7.52
CA TYR A 214 27.77 -2.50 8.27
C TYR A 214 29.04 -1.67 8.13
N ARG A 215 29.97 -1.88 9.04
CA ARG A 215 31.30 -1.27 9.04
C ARG A 215 32.36 -2.33 9.23
N LEU A 216 33.37 -2.31 8.37
CA LEU A 216 34.58 -3.10 8.50
C LEU A 216 35.62 -2.25 9.21
N PHE A 217 36.27 -2.82 10.21
CA PHE A 217 37.41 -2.24 10.92
C PHE A 217 38.62 -3.10 10.60
N LEU A 218 39.56 -2.56 9.83
CA LEU A 218 40.78 -3.24 9.41
C LEU A 218 41.92 -2.81 10.32
N TYR A 219 42.31 -3.67 11.26
CA TYR A 219 43.41 -3.42 12.18
C TYR A 219 44.73 -3.94 11.59
N PRO A 220 45.72 -3.05 11.33
CA PRO A 220 46.98 -3.46 10.75
C PRO A 220 47.73 -4.41 11.68
N HIS A 221 48.37 -5.43 11.10
CA HIS A 221 49.13 -6.46 11.82
C HIS A 221 48.35 -7.16 12.96
N GLY A 222 47.02 -7.11 12.93
CA GLY A 222 46.15 -7.72 13.94
C GLY A 222 46.12 -6.99 15.27
N GLN A 223 46.66 -5.76 15.33
CA GLN A 223 46.77 -5.01 16.57
C GLN A 223 45.50 -4.20 16.86
N LEU A 224 44.69 -4.65 17.81
CA LEU A 224 43.46 -3.94 18.24
C LEU A 224 43.72 -2.57 18.89
N THR A 225 44.95 -2.29 19.30
CA THR A 225 45.39 -0.99 19.83
C THR A 225 45.75 0.00 18.74
N ALA A 226 45.98 -0.45 17.51
CA ALA A 226 46.26 0.41 16.36
C ALA A 226 44.95 1.05 15.85
N GLU A 227 45.07 2.23 15.24
CA GLU A 227 43.93 2.89 14.61
C GLU A 227 43.49 2.11 13.35
N PRO A 228 42.24 1.60 13.29
CA PRO A 228 41.78 0.81 12.17
C PRO A 228 41.36 1.68 10.98
N THR A 229 41.57 1.18 9.76
CA THR A 229 40.89 1.73 8.59
C THR A 229 39.43 1.29 8.63
N ILE A 230 38.50 2.23 8.49
CA ILE A 230 37.06 1.96 8.54
C ILE A 230 36.44 2.04 7.15
N GLU A 231 35.78 0.97 6.73
CA GLU A 231 35.04 0.92 5.47
C GLU A 231 33.55 0.68 5.72
N GLU A 232 32.69 1.40 5.01
CA GLU A 232 31.23 1.22 5.09
C GLU A 232 30.75 0.21 4.05
N VAL A 233 29.99 -0.80 4.51
CA VAL A 233 29.40 -1.84 3.67
C VAL A 233 27.89 -1.76 3.76
N ASN A 234 27.25 -1.35 2.66
CA ASN A 234 25.80 -1.29 2.58
C ASN A 234 25.27 -2.50 1.81
N LEU A 235 24.63 -3.42 2.53
CA LEU A 235 23.99 -4.58 1.93
C LEU A 235 22.53 -4.24 1.61
N SER A 236 22.17 -4.36 0.35
CA SER A 236 20.77 -4.25 -0.10
C SER A 236 20.21 -5.61 -0.48
N SER A 237 18.88 -5.67 -0.62
CA SER A 237 18.17 -6.90 -0.94
C SER A 237 17.04 -6.62 -1.94
N LEU A 238 16.95 -7.45 -2.98
CA LEU A 238 15.78 -7.55 -3.83
C LEU A 238 14.69 -8.39 -3.14
N PRO A 239 13.50 -7.83 -2.82
CA PRO A 239 12.48 -8.57 -2.06
C PRO A 239 11.98 -9.86 -2.71
N GLN A 240 12.10 -10.00 -4.03
CA GLN A 240 11.64 -11.19 -4.76
C GLN A 240 12.72 -12.28 -4.90
N GLN A 241 13.95 -11.98 -4.50
CA GLN A 241 15.05 -12.94 -4.54
C GLN A 241 14.91 -13.95 -3.40
N LEU A 242 15.33 -15.19 -3.65
CA LEU A 242 15.37 -16.27 -2.67
C LEU A 242 16.82 -16.52 -2.21
N PRO A 243 17.03 -17.01 -0.97
CA PRO A 243 18.33 -17.52 -0.54
C PRO A 243 18.86 -18.60 -1.49
N ALA A 244 20.18 -18.76 -1.56
CA ALA A 244 20.79 -19.82 -2.36
C ALA A 244 20.27 -21.20 -1.92
N GLY A 245 19.87 -22.03 -2.88
CA GLY A 245 19.28 -23.35 -2.64
C GLY A 245 17.81 -23.34 -2.17
N ALA A 246 17.26 -22.18 -1.81
CA ALA A 246 15.86 -22.09 -1.39
C ALA A 246 14.93 -22.04 -2.61
N SER A 247 13.71 -22.56 -2.45
CA SER A 247 12.75 -22.64 -3.55
C SER A 247 11.31 -22.50 -3.10
N ALA A 248 10.44 -22.14 -4.05
CA ALA A 248 9.00 -22.06 -3.83
C ALA A 248 8.23 -22.57 -5.05
N LEU A 249 7.12 -23.24 -4.78
CA LEU A 249 6.16 -23.72 -5.78
C LEU A 249 4.82 -23.05 -5.51
N ALA A 250 4.26 -22.38 -6.52
CA ALA A 250 2.90 -21.85 -6.50
C ALA A 250 2.04 -22.64 -7.50
N VAL A 251 0.86 -23.07 -7.05
CA VAL A 251 -0.17 -23.69 -7.89
C VAL A 251 -1.46 -22.94 -7.64
N SER A 252 -2.17 -22.58 -8.71
CA SER A 252 -3.45 -21.88 -8.59
C SER A 252 -4.41 -22.31 -9.70
N ALA A 253 -5.69 -22.50 -9.37
CA ALA A 253 -6.77 -22.72 -10.35
C ALA A 253 -8.09 -22.03 -9.92
N GLY A 254 -8.80 -21.43 -10.87
CA GLY A 254 -9.96 -20.59 -10.58
C GLY A 254 -10.60 -19.93 -11.80
N TRP A 255 -11.53 -19.01 -11.56
CA TRP A 255 -12.28 -18.27 -12.58
C TRP A 255 -12.18 -16.77 -12.34
N ASN A 256 -12.29 -15.98 -13.41
CA ASN A 256 -12.46 -14.54 -13.28
C ASN A 256 -13.85 -14.25 -12.73
N GLN A 257 -13.93 -13.52 -11.61
CA GLN A 257 -15.17 -12.99 -11.08
C GLN A 257 -15.35 -11.55 -11.56
N GLN A 258 -16.37 -11.31 -12.38
CA GLN A 258 -16.73 -9.97 -12.82
C GLN A 258 -17.83 -9.41 -11.91
N VAL A 259 -17.49 -8.34 -11.18
CA VAL A 259 -18.41 -7.61 -10.29
C VAL A 259 -18.76 -6.26 -10.92
N SER A 260 -19.74 -6.22 -11.84
CA SER A 260 -20.11 -4.97 -12.55
C SER A 260 -20.69 -3.93 -11.59
N THR A 261 -20.10 -2.74 -11.52
CA THR A 261 -20.46 -1.57 -10.69
C THR A 261 -21.73 -0.83 -11.10
N ILE A 262 -22.42 -1.26 -12.16
CA ILE A 262 -23.59 -0.60 -12.73
C ILE A 262 -24.78 -1.58 -12.67
N ALA A 263 -25.90 -1.10 -12.14
CA ALA A 263 -27.09 -1.86 -11.71
C ALA A 263 -27.95 -2.40 -12.87
N VAL A 264 -27.38 -3.18 -13.78
CA VAL A 264 -28.16 -3.84 -14.84
C VAL A 264 -27.88 -5.34 -14.78
N ASN A 265 -28.86 -6.12 -14.27
CA ASN A 265 -28.90 -7.58 -14.23
C ASN A 265 -27.68 -8.29 -13.59
N ASN A 266 -27.43 -8.11 -12.30
CA ASN A 266 -26.33 -8.82 -11.62
C ASN A 266 -26.80 -9.67 -10.43
N SER A 267 -26.29 -10.89 -10.36
CA SER A 267 -26.41 -11.81 -9.23
C SER A 267 -25.52 -11.37 -8.05
N PHE A 268 -25.89 -11.76 -6.83
CA PHE A 268 -25.09 -11.49 -5.60
C PHE A 268 -23.62 -11.93 -5.73
N TRP A 269 -23.36 -13.03 -6.43
CA TRP A 269 -22.03 -13.62 -6.63
C TRP A 269 -21.25 -13.00 -7.81
N GLY A 270 -21.89 -12.15 -8.62
CA GLY A 270 -21.33 -11.70 -9.90
C GLY A 270 -21.29 -12.80 -10.95
N LYS A 271 -20.60 -12.54 -12.06
CA LYS A 271 -20.47 -13.48 -13.18
C LYS A 271 -19.09 -14.12 -13.17
N PHE A 272 -19.05 -15.45 -13.05
CA PHE A 272 -17.83 -16.22 -13.26
C PHE A 272 -17.60 -16.41 -14.75
N THR A 273 -16.39 -16.12 -15.19
CA THR A 273 -15.96 -16.21 -16.58
C THR A 273 -14.59 -16.90 -16.63
N ASN A 274 -14.19 -17.31 -17.83
CA ASN A 274 -12.86 -17.76 -18.24
C ASN A 274 -12.04 -18.47 -17.15
N PHE A 275 -11.99 -19.80 -17.22
CA PHE A 275 -11.12 -20.59 -16.36
C PHE A 275 -9.64 -20.19 -16.54
N GLN A 276 -8.93 -20.15 -15.42
CA GLN A 276 -7.52 -19.79 -15.35
C GLN A 276 -6.80 -20.65 -14.33
N GLY A 277 -5.56 -20.98 -14.64
CA GLY A 277 -4.72 -21.70 -13.70
C GLY A 277 -3.25 -21.58 -14.05
N GLY A 278 -2.39 -21.96 -13.13
CA GLY A 278 -0.97 -21.98 -13.39
C GLY A 278 -0.18 -22.68 -12.31
N ILE A 279 1.02 -23.09 -12.71
CA ILE A 279 2.06 -23.62 -11.83
C ILE A 279 3.34 -22.83 -12.08
N ALA A 280 4.00 -22.38 -11.03
CA ALA A 280 5.28 -21.71 -11.12
C ALA A 280 6.23 -22.16 -10.01
N TYR A 281 7.47 -22.42 -10.41
CA TYR A 281 8.55 -22.80 -9.52
C TYR A 281 9.63 -21.73 -9.55
N ARG A 282 10.08 -21.31 -8.38
CA ARG A 282 11.15 -20.32 -8.18
C ARG A 282 12.29 -20.95 -7.39
N LEU A 283 13.52 -20.70 -7.82
CA LEU A 283 14.73 -21.27 -7.24
C LEU A 283 15.81 -20.20 -7.08
N GLY A 284 16.34 -20.06 -5.87
CA GLY A 284 17.54 -19.28 -5.59
C GLY A 284 18.77 -20.04 -6.07
N ILE A 285 19.28 -19.71 -7.25
CA ILE A 285 20.45 -20.37 -7.87
C ILE A 285 21.73 -20.02 -7.11
N SER A 286 21.86 -18.77 -6.69
CA SER A 286 23.02 -18.27 -5.92
C SER A 286 22.60 -17.12 -5.02
N GLU A 287 23.53 -16.63 -4.18
CA GLU A 287 23.29 -15.46 -3.33
C GLU A 287 22.83 -14.23 -4.11
N GLY A 288 23.14 -14.14 -5.41
CA GLY A 288 22.83 -13.00 -6.27
C GLY A 288 21.84 -13.28 -7.40
N LEU A 289 21.37 -14.52 -7.56
CA LEU A 289 20.51 -14.91 -8.67
C LEU A 289 19.36 -15.81 -8.21
N THR A 290 18.14 -15.45 -8.60
CA THR A 290 16.95 -16.30 -8.48
C THR A 290 16.25 -16.37 -9.83
N LEU A 291 15.89 -17.58 -10.24
CA LEU A 291 15.15 -17.84 -11.47
C LEU A 291 13.77 -18.39 -11.13
N GLY A 292 12.78 -18.02 -11.93
CA GLY A 292 11.44 -18.58 -11.86
C GLY A 292 11.00 -19.06 -13.24
N LEU A 293 10.33 -20.20 -13.27
CA LEU A 293 9.73 -20.77 -14.48
C LEU A 293 8.35 -21.30 -14.16
N GLY A 294 7.42 -21.19 -15.11
CA GLY A 294 6.07 -21.70 -14.90
C GLY A 294 5.29 -21.84 -16.18
N LEU A 295 4.12 -22.45 -16.05
CA LEU A 295 3.12 -22.56 -17.09
C LEU A 295 1.81 -22.00 -16.55
N VAL A 296 1.18 -21.16 -17.35
CA VAL A 296 -0.08 -20.51 -17.02
C VAL A 296 -1.05 -20.74 -18.16
N TYR A 297 -2.30 -21.01 -17.82
CA TYR A 297 -3.42 -21.00 -18.73
C TYR A 297 -4.31 -19.80 -18.37
N ASP A 298 -4.41 -18.84 -19.28
CA ASP A 298 -5.36 -17.73 -19.22
C ASP A 298 -5.83 -17.46 -20.64
N ASN A 299 -6.95 -18.09 -21.02
CA ASN A 299 -7.47 -18.23 -22.39
C ASN A 299 -6.55 -18.96 -23.39
N SER A 300 -5.25 -19.00 -23.13
CA SER A 300 -4.24 -19.73 -23.88
C SER A 300 -3.11 -20.16 -22.93
N VAL A 301 -2.37 -21.19 -23.32
CA VAL A 301 -1.18 -21.63 -22.58
C VAL A 301 -0.04 -20.64 -22.83
N MET A 302 0.59 -20.22 -21.74
CA MET A 302 1.71 -19.28 -21.71
C MET A 302 2.82 -19.80 -20.80
N GLY A 303 4.06 -19.62 -21.22
CA GLY A 303 5.24 -19.79 -20.39
C GLY A 303 5.48 -18.56 -19.55
N LEU A 304 5.72 -18.76 -18.26
CA LEU A 304 6.17 -17.73 -17.32
C LEU A 304 7.68 -17.89 -17.11
N ALA A 305 8.42 -16.79 -17.18
CA ALA A 305 9.83 -16.72 -16.81
C ALA A 305 10.08 -15.51 -15.90
N GLU A 306 10.87 -15.71 -14.85
CA GLU A 306 11.25 -14.67 -13.90
C GLU A 306 12.76 -14.71 -13.65
N LEU A 307 13.36 -13.53 -13.51
CA LEU A 307 14.77 -13.36 -13.17
C LEU A 307 14.90 -12.24 -12.15
N PHE A 308 15.54 -12.55 -11.03
CA PHE A 308 15.91 -11.57 -10.01
C PHE A 308 17.41 -11.66 -9.80
N TYR A 309 18.10 -10.58 -10.15
CA TYR A 309 19.55 -10.56 -10.16
C TYR A 309 20.08 -9.33 -9.42
N GLN A 310 20.88 -9.60 -8.41
CA GLN A 310 21.61 -8.61 -7.64
C GLN A 310 22.95 -9.24 -7.23
N PRO A 311 24.04 -8.99 -7.99
CA PRO A 311 25.35 -9.49 -7.62
C PRO A 311 25.77 -8.98 -6.25
N THR A 312 26.48 -9.83 -5.51
CA THR A 312 27.03 -9.47 -4.20
C THR A 312 28.00 -8.29 -4.34
N GLY A 313 27.84 -7.26 -3.50
CA GLY A 313 28.64 -6.04 -3.56
C GLY A 313 28.32 -5.10 -4.73
N SER A 314 27.32 -5.39 -5.56
CA SER A 314 26.96 -4.54 -6.69
C SER A 314 25.86 -3.52 -6.33
N ALA A 315 25.98 -2.34 -6.94
CA ALA A 315 24.95 -1.31 -6.97
C ALA A 315 23.77 -1.62 -7.91
N LEU A 316 23.87 -2.69 -8.71
CA LEU A 316 22.89 -3.09 -9.70
C LEU A 316 21.85 -4.05 -9.11
N GLN A 317 20.59 -3.76 -9.40
CA GLN A 317 19.43 -4.58 -9.09
C GLN A 317 18.60 -4.76 -10.36
N VAL A 318 18.27 -5.99 -10.72
CA VAL A 318 17.50 -6.34 -11.91
C VAL A 318 16.35 -7.27 -11.53
N GLU A 319 15.14 -6.91 -11.90
CA GLU A 319 13.94 -7.73 -11.86
C GLU A 319 13.38 -7.82 -13.28
N VAL A 320 13.18 -9.04 -13.78
CA VAL A 320 12.50 -9.31 -15.05
C VAL A 320 11.43 -10.38 -14.81
N SER A 321 10.25 -10.18 -15.37
CA SER A 321 9.17 -11.15 -15.39
C SER A 321 8.51 -11.11 -16.76
N ALA A 322 8.37 -12.24 -17.42
CA ALA A 322 7.81 -12.36 -18.75
C ALA A 322 6.78 -13.49 -18.80
N LEU A 323 5.69 -13.27 -19.52
CA LEU A 323 4.64 -14.21 -19.82
C LEU A 323 4.47 -14.25 -21.34
N ALA A 324 4.77 -15.40 -21.93
CA ALA A 324 4.82 -15.57 -23.38
C ALA A 324 3.96 -16.75 -23.82
N GLY A 325 3.03 -16.52 -24.74
CA GLY A 325 2.23 -17.53 -25.40
C GLY A 325 2.13 -17.25 -26.90
N LYS A 326 1.28 -18.01 -27.59
CA LYS A 326 1.13 -17.92 -29.06
C LYS A 326 0.72 -16.53 -29.55
N THR A 327 -0.09 -15.82 -28.77
CA THR A 327 -0.67 -14.52 -29.13
C THR A 327 -0.42 -13.43 -28.09
N VAL A 328 0.26 -13.77 -26.98
CA VAL A 328 0.45 -12.86 -25.82
C VAL A 328 1.94 -12.79 -25.50
N LEU A 329 2.48 -11.59 -25.43
CA LEU A 329 3.82 -11.31 -24.91
C LEU A 329 3.76 -10.14 -23.93
N GLU A 330 3.70 -10.49 -22.65
CA GLU A 330 3.74 -9.54 -21.56
C GLU A 330 5.09 -9.63 -20.86
N PHE A 331 5.76 -8.51 -20.63
CA PHE A 331 6.95 -8.50 -19.81
C PHE A 331 7.00 -7.26 -18.93
N ARG A 332 7.73 -7.38 -17.83
CA ARG A 332 8.05 -6.29 -16.92
C ARG A 332 9.51 -6.39 -16.52
N THR A 333 10.20 -5.28 -16.66
CA THR A 333 11.59 -5.12 -16.28
C THR A 333 11.71 -3.95 -15.33
N ASN A 334 12.40 -4.13 -14.21
CA ASN A 334 12.81 -3.05 -13.31
C ASN A 334 14.30 -3.19 -13.07
N ILE A 335 15.07 -2.19 -13.48
CA ILE A 335 16.50 -2.10 -13.23
C ILE A 335 16.72 -0.89 -12.34
N ARG A 336 17.46 -1.06 -11.25
CA ARG A 336 17.92 0.02 -10.38
C ARG A 336 19.44 -0.05 -10.27
N PHE A 337 20.08 1.09 -10.40
CA PHE A 337 21.51 1.26 -10.26
C PHE A 337 21.79 2.42 -9.30
N GLU A 338 22.41 2.13 -8.16
CA GLU A 338 22.71 3.10 -7.11
C GLU A 338 24.20 3.01 -6.73
N PRO A 339 25.10 3.50 -7.59
CA PRO A 339 26.55 3.35 -7.42
C PRO A 339 27.08 4.07 -6.18
N PHE A 340 26.38 5.11 -5.73
CA PHE A 340 26.70 5.85 -4.52
C PHE A 340 25.42 6.42 -3.88
N PRO A 341 25.39 6.68 -2.56
CA PRO A 341 24.15 6.99 -1.83
C PRO A 341 23.41 8.26 -2.29
N ASN A 342 24.08 9.15 -3.01
CA ASN A 342 23.51 10.39 -3.52
C ASN A 342 23.09 10.34 -5.00
N PHE A 343 23.20 9.20 -5.68
CA PHE A 343 22.80 9.06 -7.09
C PHE A 343 22.13 7.73 -7.37
N GLN A 344 20.98 7.80 -8.02
CA GLN A 344 20.19 6.65 -8.39
C GLN A 344 19.68 6.80 -9.82
N VAL A 345 19.86 5.75 -10.60
CA VAL A 345 19.22 5.56 -11.90
C VAL A 345 18.28 4.38 -11.77
N SER A 346 17.07 4.51 -12.29
CA SER A 346 16.15 3.40 -12.43
C SER A 346 15.52 3.40 -13.81
N PHE A 347 15.43 2.22 -14.39
CA PHE A 347 14.72 1.94 -15.62
C PHE A 347 13.59 0.97 -15.31
N SER A 348 12.38 1.29 -15.75
CA SER A 348 11.25 0.37 -15.70
C SER A 348 10.62 0.26 -17.08
N SER A 349 10.41 -0.96 -17.54
CA SER A 349 9.71 -1.26 -18.79
C SER A 349 8.56 -2.20 -18.49
N PHE A 350 7.43 -2.01 -19.17
CA PHE A 350 6.39 -3.02 -19.21
C PHE A 350 5.70 -3.04 -20.57
N SER A 351 5.37 -4.22 -21.04
CA SER A 351 4.46 -4.40 -22.16
C SER A 351 3.06 -4.76 -21.70
N GLU A 352 2.09 -4.40 -22.52
CA GLU A 352 0.68 -4.71 -22.33
C GLU A 352 0.11 -5.18 -23.67
N ALA A 353 -0.54 -6.34 -23.67
CA ALA A 353 -1.30 -6.82 -24.80
C ALA A 353 -2.64 -6.08 -24.84
N LEU A 354 -2.95 -5.43 -25.96
CA LEU A 354 -4.21 -4.74 -26.20
C LEU A 354 -5.01 -5.49 -27.27
N SER A 355 -6.33 -5.33 -27.29
CA SER A 355 -7.19 -5.94 -28.31
C SER A 355 -6.80 -5.55 -29.75
N GLN A 356 -6.03 -4.48 -29.95
CA GLN A 356 -5.53 -4.01 -31.23
C GLN A 356 -4.00 -3.75 -31.23
N GLY A 357 -3.21 -4.64 -30.65
CA GLY A 357 -1.73 -4.60 -30.74
C GLY A 357 -1.04 -4.72 -29.38
N PHE A 358 0.14 -4.12 -29.24
CA PHE A 358 0.86 -4.08 -27.96
C PHE A 358 1.26 -2.65 -27.61
N ARG A 359 1.22 -2.31 -26.32
CA ARG A 359 1.77 -1.06 -25.78
C ARG A 359 3.04 -1.39 -25.01
N LEU A 360 4.07 -0.56 -25.16
CA LEU A 360 5.35 -0.70 -24.47
C LEU A 360 5.71 0.59 -23.75
N SER A 361 5.52 0.62 -22.45
CA SER A 361 5.97 1.75 -21.64
C SER A 361 7.40 1.52 -21.16
N GLN A 362 8.25 2.52 -21.35
CA GLN A 362 9.66 2.51 -20.95
C GLN A 362 9.96 3.83 -20.26
N GLU A 363 10.25 3.75 -18.97
CA GLU A 363 10.48 4.91 -18.10
C GLU A 363 11.88 4.85 -17.50
N PHE A 364 12.64 5.92 -17.70
CA PHE A 364 13.93 6.16 -17.07
C PHE A 364 13.78 7.24 -16.01
N LYS A 365 14.33 7.03 -14.82
CA LYS A 365 14.38 8.02 -13.75
C LYS A 365 15.81 8.16 -13.25
N ILE A 366 16.23 9.41 -13.08
CA ILE A 366 17.50 9.79 -12.49
C ILE A 366 17.18 10.66 -11.28
N LYS A 367 17.81 10.36 -10.15
CA LYS A 367 17.74 11.16 -8.94
C LYS A 367 19.15 11.42 -8.44
N TRP A 368 19.55 12.68 -8.38
CA TRP A 368 20.88 13.10 -7.95
C TRP A 368 20.79 14.12 -6.84
N LYS A 369 21.20 13.73 -5.64
CA LYS A 369 21.32 14.59 -4.47
C LYS A 369 22.68 15.30 -4.52
N ILE A 370 22.71 16.49 -5.12
CA ILE A 370 23.94 17.28 -5.29
C ILE A 370 24.38 17.89 -3.95
N LEU A 371 23.43 18.33 -3.13
CA LEU A 371 23.68 18.83 -1.78
C LEU A 371 22.76 18.13 -0.78
N SER A 372 23.07 18.22 0.51
CA SER A 372 22.23 17.66 1.58
C SER A 372 20.76 18.08 1.48
N SER A 373 20.52 19.31 1.01
CA SER A 373 19.21 19.94 0.82
C SER A 373 18.72 20.03 -0.62
N LEU A 374 19.51 19.65 -1.63
CA LEU A 374 19.18 19.86 -3.05
C LEU A 374 19.26 18.55 -3.83
N THR A 375 18.17 18.18 -4.48
CA THR A 375 18.07 17.00 -5.34
C THR A 375 17.58 17.40 -6.72
N LEU A 376 18.29 16.99 -7.76
CA LEU A 376 17.83 17.02 -9.14
C LEU A 376 17.14 15.72 -9.49
N THR A 377 16.07 15.81 -10.27
CA THR A 377 15.33 14.66 -10.79
C THR A 377 15.14 14.81 -12.28
N ALA A 378 15.27 13.72 -13.02
CA ALA A 378 14.87 13.64 -14.42
C ALA A 378 14.09 12.34 -14.64
N THR A 379 12.96 12.42 -15.33
CA THR A 379 12.15 11.27 -15.71
C THR A 379 11.90 11.35 -17.20
N ALA A 380 12.20 10.31 -17.96
CA ALA A 380 11.93 10.22 -19.38
C ALA A 380 11.04 9.01 -19.66
N ASN A 381 10.00 9.18 -20.48
CA ASN A 381 9.25 8.07 -21.05
C ASN A 381 9.48 8.04 -22.56
N ILE A 382 10.05 6.94 -23.06
CA ILE A 382 10.44 6.82 -24.48
C ILE A 382 9.20 6.77 -25.38
N GLN A 383 8.17 6.02 -24.98
CA GLN A 383 6.98 5.82 -25.81
C GLN A 383 6.10 7.07 -25.84
N ASP A 384 5.85 7.66 -24.67
CA ASP A 384 5.03 8.87 -24.54
C ASP A 384 5.84 10.14 -24.91
N LYS A 385 7.10 9.99 -25.32
CA LYS A 385 8.02 11.03 -25.81
C LYS A 385 8.09 12.26 -24.91
N TYR A 386 8.11 12.07 -23.60
CA TYR A 386 8.21 13.17 -22.65
C TYR A 386 9.41 13.04 -21.73
N ILE A 387 9.95 14.18 -21.32
CA ILE A 387 11.02 14.28 -20.33
C ILE A 387 10.60 15.33 -19.32
N THR A 388 10.43 14.91 -18.07
CA THR A 388 10.21 15.79 -16.93
C THR A 388 11.50 15.97 -16.16
N THR A 389 12.00 17.20 -16.08
CA THR A 389 13.12 17.58 -15.21
C THR A 389 12.59 18.29 -13.99
N GLY A 390 13.30 18.22 -12.87
CA GLY A 390 12.84 18.83 -11.64
C GLY A 390 13.92 19.04 -10.61
N VAL A 391 13.61 19.94 -9.67
CA VAL A 391 14.45 20.32 -8.55
C VAL A 391 13.62 20.14 -7.29
N VAL A 392 14.20 19.47 -6.30
CA VAL A 392 13.63 19.32 -4.96
C VAL A 392 14.60 19.93 -3.96
N PHE A 393 14.13 20.93 -3.24
CA PHE A 393 14.83 21.55 -2.12
C PHE A 393 14.17 21.13 -0.81
N LYS A 394 14.96 20.67 0.16
CA LYS A 394 14.49 20.33 1.51
C LYS A 394 15.48 20.83 2.54
N HIS A 395 15.01 21.65 3.47
CA HIS A 395 15.80 22.11 4.60
C HIS A 395 15.00 21.94 5.88
N ASN A 396 15.66 21.43 6.92
CA ASN A 396 15.05 21.18 8.21
C ASN A 396 16.02 21.61 9.31
N SER A 397 15.55 22.47 10.21
CA SER A 397 16.23 22.93 11.41
C SER A 397 15.25 22.86 12.60
N ARG A 398 15.71 23.21 13.82
CA ARG A 398 14.95 22.99 15.07
C ARG A 398 13.53 23.56 15.03
N ASN A 399 13.35 24.76 14.47
CA ASN A 399 12.06 25.48 14.45
C ASN A 399 11.56 25.83 13.04
N PHE A 400 12.30 25.43 12.00
CA PHE A 400 11.98 25.75 10.61
C PHE A 400 12.13 24.52 9.73
N PHE A 401 11.11 24.24 8.95
CA PHE A 401 11.14 23.25 7.89
C PHE A 401 10.67 23.91 6.60
N THR A 402 11.35 23.65 5.50
CA THR A 402 10.90 24.04 4.17
C THR A 402 11.18 22.93 3.18
N SER A 403 10.22 22.69 2.28
CA SER A 403 10.34 21.76 1.18
C SER A 403 9.70 22.38 -0.05
N ALA A 404 10.50 22.58 -1.09
CA ALA A 404 10.06 23.07 -2.39
C ALA A 404 10.34 22.01 -3.45
N SER A 405 9.44 21.85 -4.42
CA SER A 405 9.68 21.07 -5.62
C SER A 405 9.14 21.80 -6.83
N ILE A 406 9.90 21.77 -7.92
CA ILE A 406 9.51 22.32 -9.21
C ILE A 406 9.83 21.25 -10.25
N ASN A 407 8.86 20.92 -11.10
CA ASN A 407 9.01 19.98 -12.20
C ASN A 407 8.50 20.59 -13.49
N LEU A 408 9.25 20.47 -14.57
CA LEU A 408 8.91 20.94 -15.91
C LEU A 408 9.01 19.77 -16.89
N ASP A 409 7.94 19.55 -17.65
CA ASP A 409 7.91 18.55 -18.70
C ASP A 409 8.19 19.16 -20.08
N THR A 410 8.61 18.36 -21.07
CA THR A 410 8.87 18.77 -22.47
C THR A 410 7.66 19.42 -23.15
N ASN A 411 6.46 19.18 -22.64
CA ASN A 411 5.22 19.84 -23.07
C ASN A 411 4.97 21.19 -22.38
N ASN A 412 5.99 21.82 -21.78
CA ASN A 412 5.91 23.03 -20.97
C ASN A 412 4.91 22.93 -19.79
N LYS A 413 4.69 21.71 -19.29
CA LYS A 413 3.80 21.47 -18.14
C LYS A 413 4.57 21.65 -16.83
N LEU A 414 4.57 22.89 -16.30
CA LEU A 414 5.10 23.24 -14.97
C LEU A 414 4.23 22.75 -13.81
N ARG A 415 4.80 21.99 -12.87
CA ARG A 415 4.18 21.58 -11.61
C ARG A 415 5.07 21.98 -10.45
N TRP A 416 4.52 22.60 -9.42
CA TRP A 416 5.29 23.04 -8.26
C TRP A 416 4.57 22.75 -6.96
N SER A 417 5.36 22.56 -5.90
CA SER A 417 4.87 22.52 -4.54
C SER A 417 5.87 23.19 -3.59
N PHE A 418 5.36 23.86 -2.59
CA PHE A 418 6.11 24.53 -1.55
C PHE A 418 5.40 24.28 -0.23
N SER A 419 6.14 23.86 0.77
CA SER A 419 5.62 23.68 2.13
C SER A 419 6.64 24.23 3.10
N SER A 420 6.17 25.03 4.05
CA SER A 420 7.00 25.66 5.06
C SER A 420 6.32 25.56 6.42
N ARG A 421 7.10 25.31 7.46
CA ARG A 421 6.65 25.32 8.84
C ARG A 421 7.63 26.17 9.64
N LEU A 422 7.12 27.24 10.24
CA LEU A 422 7.88 28.15 11.09
C LEU A 422 7.11 28.34 12.40
N GLY A 423 7.56 27.66 13.46
CA GLY A 423 6.86 27.66 14.74
C GLY A 423 5.37 27.24 14.61
N PRO A 424 4.40 28.11 14.98
CA PRO A 424 2.97 27.83 14.88
C PRO A 424 2.39 27.97 13.46
N PHE A 425 3.16 28.55 12.52
CA PHE A 425 2.73 28.75 11.14
C PHE A 425 3.07 27.55 10.27
N ARG A 426 2.11 27.13 9.45
CA ARG A 426 2.31 26.17 8.36
C ARG A 426 1.76 26.77 7.09
N PHE A 427 2.59 26.88 6.08
CA PHE A 427 2.19 27.32 4.76
C PHE A 427 2.38 26.17 3.78
N SER A 428 1.40 25.93 2.94
CA SER A 428 1.50 25.03 1.80
C SER A 428 0.98 25.72 0.56
N HIS A 429 1.69 25.56 -0.55
CA HIS A 429 1.32 26.09 -1.83
C HIS A 429 1.64 25.02 -2.88
N GLN A 430 0.68 24.67 -3.71
CA GLN A 430 0.89 23.74 -4.81
C GLN A 430 0.15 24.21 -6.04
N GLY A 431 0.72 23.93 -7.21
CA GLY A 431 0.11 24.33 -8.45
C GLY A 431 0.57 23.57 -9.68
N ASN A 432 -0.24 23.70 -10.72
CA ASN A 432 0.04 23.26 -12.07
C ASN A 432 -0.60 24.27 -13.05
N GLN A 433 -0.68 23.93 -14.34
CA GLN A 433 -1.23 24.83 -15.36
C GLN A 433 -2.73 25.13 -15.16
N ILE A 434 -3.45 24.26 -14.43
CA ILE A 434 -4.91 24.29 -14.29
C ILE A 434 -5.32 24.80 -12.92
N THR A 435 -4.58 24.52 -11.87
CA THR A 435 -5.01 24.81 -10.49
C THR A 435 -3.87 25.29 -9.64
N THR A 436 -4.17 26.20 -8.71
CA THR A 436 -3.29 26.51 -7.59
C THR A 436 -4.06 26.38 -6.28
N ASN A 437 -3.39 26.00 -5.21
CA ASN A 437 -3.95 25.93 -3.86
C ASN A 437 -2.91 26.40 -2.86
N SER A 438 -3.20 27.50 -2.18
CA SER A 438 -2.43 28.03 -1.07
C SER A 438 -3.20 27.82 0.22
N GLU A 439 -2.56 27.28 1.25
CA GLU A 439 -3.14 27.13 2.59
C GLU A 439 -2.13 27.64 3.62
N LEU A 440 -2.57 28.59 4.43
CA LEU A 440 -1.87 29.07 5.62
C LEU A 440 -2.66 28.61 6.85
N VAL A 441 -1.97 27.91 7.75
CA VAL A 441 -2.51 27.45 9.02
C VAL A 441 -1.72 28.07 10.16
N TYR A 442 -2.40 28.71 11.09
CA TYR A 442 -1.83 29.26 12.32
C TYR A 442 -2.38 28.50 13.52
N ASN A 443 -1.52 27.75 14.23
CA ASN A 443 -1.93 27.01 15.42
C ASN A 443 -2.02 27.98 16.62
N LEU A 444 -3.21 28.12 17.20
CA LEU A 444 -3.49 28.98 18.35
C LEU A 444 -2.99 28.31 19.65
N PHE A 445 -2.49 29.12 20.59
CA PHE A 445 -2.12 28.71 21.96
C PHE A 445 -1.08 27.57 22.08
N GLY A 446 -0.39 27.24 20.99
CA GLY A 446 0.61 26.18 20.97
C GLY A 446 2.02 26.65 21.33
N LYS A 447 2.51 26.30 22.52
CA LYS A 447 3.96 26.34 22.83
C LYS A 447 4.64 25.16 22.13
N GLY A 448 4.92 25.31 20.83
CA GLY A 448 5.67 24.34 20.01
C GLY A 448 4.84 23.54 19.00
N SER A 449 5.53 22.73 18.18
CA SER A 449 4.95 22.07 16.99
C SER A 449 3.93 20.95 17.27
N LYS A 450 3.63 20.66 18.54
CA LYS A 450 2.79 19.52 18.94
C LYS A 450 1.37 19.90 19.35
N ASN A 451 1.10 21.16 19.68
CA ASN A 451 -0.24 21.58 20.07
C ASN A 451 -0.97 22.19 18.86
N THR A 452 -1.88 21.42 18.27
CA THR A 452 -2.69 21.80 17.10
C THR A 452 -4.17 21.78 17.42
N GLN A 453 -4.54 21.98 18.70
CA GLN A 453 -5.93 21.91 19.16
C GLN A 453 -6.81 22.92 18.44
N HIS A 454 -6.37 24.18 18.39
CA HIS A 454 -7.07 25.24 17.70
C HIS A 454 -6.20 25.79 16.59
N SER A 455 -6.77 26.03 15.42
CA SER A 455 -6.03 26.61 14.30
C SER A 455 -6.90 27.53 13.47
N LEU A 456 -6.34 28.64 13.01
CA LEU A 456 -6.93 29.47 11.97
C LEU A 456 -6.42 28.98 10.61
N LEU A 457 -7.31 28.94 9.62
CA LEU A 457 -7.01 28.48 8.27
C LEU A 457 -7.38 29.57 7.29
N LEU A 458 -6.44 29.91 6.41
CA LEU A 458 -6.68 30.73 5.24
C LEU A 458 -6.32 29.89 4.02
N ASN A 459 -7.29 29.63 3.15
CA ASN A 459 -7.09 28.88 1.93
C ASN A 459 -7.47 29.73 0.72
N TYR A 460 -6.65 29.70 -0.33
CA TYR A 460 -6.95 30.31 -1.61
C TYR A 460 -6.70 29.31 -2.73
N LYS A 461 -7.75 28.98 -3.47
CA LYS A 461 -7.72 28.02 -4.56
C LYS A 461 -8.10 28.69 -5.87
N THR A 462 -7.36 28.42 -6.93
CA THR A 462 -7.71 28.85 -8.29
C THR A 462 -7.88 27.65 -9.20
N ARG A 463 -8.70 27.82 -10.24
CA ARG A 463 -8.87 26.88 -11.33
C ARG A 463 -9.00 27.64 -12.66
N ASN A 464 -8.03 27.44 -13.54
CA ASN A 464 -8.04 27.93 -14.91
C ASN A 464 -8.25 26.73 -15.83
N LEU A 465 -9.46 26.59 -16.39
CA LEU A 465 -9.77 25.53 -17.33
C LEU A 465 -10.48 26.15 -18.54
N ASN A 466 -9.95 25.92 -19.73
CA ASN A 466 -10.38 26.61 -20.95
C ASN A 466 -10.29 28.14 -20.79
N THR A 467 -11.40 28.86 -21.04
CA THR A 467 -11.51 30.31 -20.88
C THR A 467 -11.95 30.75 -19.48
N ASN A 468 -12.29 29.81 -18.59
CA ASN A 468 -12.83 30.13 -17.28
C ASN A 468 -11.70 30.16 -16.24
N SER A 469 -11.64 31.27 -15.51
CA SER A 469 -10.77 31.46 -14.35
C SER A 469 -11.63 31.58 -13.10
N ASP A 470 -11.68 30.50 -12.35
CA ASP A 470 -12.39 30.45 -11.08
C ASP A 470 -11.43 30.58 -9.90
N ASN A 471 -11.89 31.21 -8.83
CA ASN A 471 -11.19 31.28 -7.57
C ASN A 471 -12.12 31.03 -6.37
N LEU A 472 -11.52 30.67 -5.24
CA LEU A 472 -12.18 30.53 -3.95
C LEU A 472 -11.18 30.85 -2.84
N ALA A 473 -11.41 31.95 -2.13
CA ALA A 473 -10.78 32.24 -0.85
C ALA A 473 -11.67 31.70 0.27
N SER A 474 -11.09 31.10 1.30
CA SER A 474 -11.82 30.70 2.50
C SER A 474 -11.02 30.97 3.76
N PHE A 475 -11.72 31.45 4.78
CA PHE A 475 -11.17 31.67 6.11
C PHE A 475 -11.96 30.84 7.12
N GLY A 476 -11.27 30.18 8.03
CA GLY A 476 -11.93 29.32 8.99
C GLY A 476 -11.14 29.03 10.24
N TRP A 477 -11.79 28.29 11.11
CA TRP A 477 -11.27 27.78 12.35
C TRP A 477 -11.40 26.26 12.38
N ARG A 478 -10.37 25.61 12.91
CA ARG A 478 -10.30 24.18 13.15
C ARG A 478 -10.08 23.91 14.61
N TYR A 479 -10.87 23.01 15.16
CA TYR A 479 -10.66 22.39 16.45
C TYR A 479 -10.33 20.91 16.28
N ARG A 480 -9.37 20.42 17.07
CA ARG A 480 -8.99 19.02 17.19
C ARG A 480 -8.81 18.68 18.67
N SER A 481 -9.51 17.66 19.15
CA SER A 481 -9.34 17.18 20.51
C SER A 481 -7.89 16.79 20.79
N PRO A 482 -7.39 16.91 22.02
CA PRO A 482 -6.08 16.37 22.39
C PRO A 482 -6.06 14.84 22.29
N GLU A 483 -7.18 14.23 22.65
CA GLU A 483 -7.39 12.79 22.65
C GLU A 483 -7.54 12.24 21.24
N LYS A 484 -6.93 11.08 21.04
CA LYS A 484 -6.96 10.31 19.79
C LYS A 484 -7.36 8.89 20.10
N VAL A 485 -8.13 8.29 19.20
CA VAL A 485 -8.41 6.85 19.21
C VAL A 485 -7.20 6.06 18.69
N GLY A 486 -7.16 4.74 18.90
CA GLY A 486 -6.01 3.88 18.60
C GLY A 486 -5.43 3.99 17.18
N ASN A 487 -6.23 4.37 16.18
CA ASN A 487 -5.77 4.61 14.80
C ASN A 487 -5.25 6.03 14.52
N GLY A 488 -4.99 6.83 15.57
CA GLY A 488 -4.44 8.19 15.46
C GLY A 488 -5.43 9.27 15.03
N LYS A 489 -6.71 8.94 14.81
CA LYS A 489 -7.78 9.93 14.56
C LYS A 489 -8.15 10.67 15.84
N TYR A 490 -8.47 11.95 15.73
CA TYR A 490 -8.96 12.74 16.84
C TYR A 490 -10.33 12.24 17.30
N LEU A 491 -10.57 12.25 18.61
CA LEU A 491 -11.88 11.94 19.19
C LEU A 491 -12.97 12.89 18.67
N LEU A 492 -12.61 14.17 18.50
CA LEU A 492 -13.44 15.20 17.89
C LEU A 492 -12.58 16.12 17.01
N GLU A 493 -13.04 16.38 15.79
CA GLU A 493 -12.48 17.36 14.86
C GLU A 493 -13.62 18.19 14.28
N VAL A 494 -13.49 19.52 14.31
CA VAL A 494 -14.50 20.46 13.81
C VAL A 494 -13.81 21.51 12.96
N ASP A 495 -14.25 21.67 11.72
CA ASP A 495 -13.84 22.74 10.82
C ASP A 495 -15.06 23.62 10.53
N LEU A 496 -14.92 24.92 10.71
CA LEU A 496 -15.91 25.92 10.30
C LEU A 496 -15.20 27.02 9.51
N ALA A 497 -15.60 27.23 8.27
CA ALA A 497 -15.02 28.21 7.37
C ALA A 497 -16.11 28.92 6.57
N TYR A 498 -15.79 30.12 6.11
CA TYR A 498 -16.59 30.88 5.16
C TYR A 498 -15.75 31.11 3.91
N GLY A 499 -16.31 30.79 2.74
CA GLY A 499 -15.68 30.92 1.44
C GLY A 499 -16.30 32.03 0.60
N ILE A 500 -15.49 32.72 -0.21
CA ILE A 500 -15.90 33.73 -1.19
C ILE A 500 -15.07 33.48 -2.46
N GLY A 501 -15.72 33.45 -3.63
CA GLY A 501 -15.05 33.20 -4.89
C GLY A 501 -15.91 33.46 -6.11
N SER A 502 -15.44 33.04 -7.29
CA SER A 502 -16.13 33.24 -8.58
C SER A 502 -17.54 32.64 -8.63
N GLN A 503 -17.80 31.63 -7.79
CA GLN A 503 -19.06 30.87 -7.75
C GLN A 503 -19.98 31.32 -6.60
N GLY A 504 -19.66 32.46 -5.95
CA GLY A 504 -20.44 33.03 -4.85
C GLY A 504 -19.73 32.96 -3.51
N SER A 505 -20.52 32.94 -2.43
CA SER A 505 -20.01 32.91 -1.05
C SER A 505 -20.87 32.01 -0.19
N GLY A 506 -20.27 31.36 0.80
CA GLY A 506 -21.02 30.45 1.67
C GLY A 506 -20.19 29.67 2.67
N ILE A 507 -20.89 28.88 3.46
CA ILE A 507 -20.33 28.13 4.57
C ILE A 507 -19.68 26.83 4.08
N ILE A 508 -18.52 26.52 4.65
CA ILE A 508 -17.80 25.26 4.50
C ILE A 508 -17.56 24.72 5.91
N THR A 509 -18.13 23.56 6.23
CA THR A 509 -17.95 22.95 7.54
C THR A 509 -17.74 21.44 7.45
N SER A 510 -16.98 20.90 8.39
CA SER A 510 -16.93 19.47 8.62
C SER A 510 -16.82 19.15 10.10
N VAL A 511 -17.42 18.03 10.51
CA VAL A 511 -17.37 17.51 11.87
C VAL A 511 -17.02 16.04 11.79
N GLY A 512 -15.96 15.63 12.47
CA GLY A 512 -15.54 14.25 12.61
C GLY A 512 -15.55 13.85 14.09
N THR A 513 -16.11 12.70 14.42
CA THR A 513 -16.06 12.17 15.78
C THR A 513 -15.77 10.67 15.79
N ALA A 514 -14.96 10.24 16.75
CA ALA A 514 -14.69 8.84 17.07
C ALA A 514 -15.16 8.48 18.49
N LEU A 515 -16.16 9.22 19.01
CA LEU A 515 -16.75 8.98 20.35
C LEU A 515 -17.44 7.63 20.48
N ILE A 516 -17.84 7.01 19.36
CA ILE A 516 -18.45 5.69 19.34
C ILE A 516 -17.32 4.65 19.21
N PRO A 517 -17.11 3.77 20.20
CA PRO A 517 -16.11 2.72 20.09
C PRO A 517 -16.31 1.90 18.82
N GLY A 518 -15.22 1.64 18.07
CA GLY A 518 -15.31 0.88 16.83
C GLY A 518 -15.90 1.64 15.62
N LEU A 519 -16.25 2.92 15.74
CA LEU A 519 -16.83 3.71 14.64
C LEU A 519 -16.29 5.15 14.58
N VAL A 520 -16.26 5.72 13.38
CA VAL A 520 -15.98 7.13 13.12
C VAL A 520 -17.10 7.71 12.27
N LEU A 521 -17.74 8.77 12.76
CA LEU A 521 -18.70 9.56 12.00
C LEU A 521 -18.00 10.79 11.43
N ARG A 522 -18.20 11.08 10.15
CA ARG A 522 -17.77 12.34 9.50
C ARG A 522 -18.94 12.96 8.75
N LEU A 523 -19.15 14.24 9.00
CA LEU A 523 -20.12 15.08 8.33
C LEU A 523 -19.35 16.18 7.61
N ARG A 524 -19.69 16.45 6.36
CA ARG A 524 -19.14 17.58 5.60
C ARG A 524 -20.28 18.26 4.88
N TYR A 525 -20.26 19.59 4.89
CA TYR A 525 -21.20 20.44 4.18
C TYR A 525 -20.45 21.58 3.52
N GLN A 526 -20.76 21.88 2.26
CA GLN A 526 -20.19 23.00 1.51
C GLN A 526 -21.27 23.63 0.65
N GLU A 527 -21.50 24.93 0.80
CA GLU A 527 -22.41 25.69 -0.07
C GLU A 527 -21.79 25.99 -1.43
N LEU A 528 -20.46 26.08 -1.48
CA LEU A 528 -19.72 26.31 -2.72
C LEU A 528 -18.43 25.51 -2.79
N SER A 529 -17.95 25.37 -4.01
CA SER A 529 -16.63 24.87 -4.36
C SER A 529 -15.98 25.82 -5.37
N VAL A 530 -14.72 25.59 -5.69
CA VAL A 530 -13.99 26.43 -6.67
C VAL A 530 -14.70 26.51 -8.02
N ASN A 531 -15.56 25.54 -8.38
CA ASN A 531 -16.15 25.45 -9.72
C ASN A 531 -17.65 25.13 -9.72
N SER A 532 -18.32 25.33 -8.59
CA SER A 532 -19.76 25.14 -8.48
C SER A 532 -20.30 25.86 -7.26
N ASP A 533 -21.47 26.47 -7.43
CA ASP A 533 -22.37 27.07 -6.44
C ASP A 533 -23.34 26.05 -5.80
N ALA A 534 -23.16 24.75 -6.08
CA ALA A 534 -24.08 23.72 -5.61
C ALA A 534 -23.77 23.35 -4.16
N ASN A 535 -24.83 23.31 -3.34
CA ASN A 535 -24.78 22.79 -2.00
C ASN A 535 -24.45 21.29 -2.04
N THR A 536 -23.39 20.89 -1.35
CA THR A 536 -22.98 19.50 -1.24
C THR A 536 -22.90 19.08 0.21
N PHE A 537 -23.34 17.87 0.50
CA PHE A 537 -23.14 17.25 1.80
C PHE A 537 -22.58 15.84 1.64
N LYS A 538 -21.80 15.40 2.64
CA LYS A 538 -21.28 14.05 2.74
C LYS A 538 -21.36 13.57 4.19
N ILE A 539 -22.00 12.43 4.40
CA ILE A 539 -22.09 11.72 5.69
C ILE A 539 -21.33 10.41 5.53
N GLU A 540 -20.33 10.17 6.36
CA GLU A 540 -19.55 8.94 6.37
C GLU A 540 -19.59 8.30 7.76
N LEU A 541 -20.02 7.05 7.84
CA LEU A 541 -19.80 6.19 8.99
C LEU A 541 -18.73 5.18 8.59
N ILE A 542 -17.63 5.11 9.34
CA ILE A 542 -16.45 4.30 8.98
C ILE A 542 -16.10 3.42 10.18
N PRO A 543 -15.89 2.11 10.00
CA PRO A 543 -15.44 1.27 11.09
C PRO A 543 -14.05 1.71 11.55
N ASN A 544 -13.89 1.76 12.87
CA ASN A 544 -12.65 1.95 13.59
C ASN A 544 -12.21 0.59 14.12
N LEU A 545 -11.84 -0.30 13.21
CA LEU A 545 -11.25 -1.59 13.57
C LEU A 545 -9.93 -1.28 14.26
N VAL A 546 -9.86 -1.55 15.55
CA VAL A 546 -8.61 -1.53 16.33
C VAL A 546 -8.04 -2.93 16.16
N ASP A 547 -6.81 -3.02 15.67
CA ASP A 547 -6.04 -4.26 15.65
C ASP A 547 -5.73 -4.76 17.07
#